data_AF-A0A1Q6YCE3-F1
#
_entry.id   AF-A0A1Q6YCE3-F1
#
_cell.length_a   1.000
_cell.length_b   1.000
_cell.length_c   1.000
_cell.angle_alpha   90.00
_cell.angle_beta   90.00
_cell.angle_gamma   90.00
#
_symmetry.space_group_name_H-M   'P 1'
#
loop_
_entity.id
_entity.type
_entity.pdbx_description
1 polymer ?
#
loop_
_entity_poly.entity_id
_entity_poly.type
_entity_poly.pdbx_seq_one_letter_code
_entity_poly.pdbx_strand_id
1 'polypeptide(L)'
;MEFILRFIPVIVILGLVGAFVIFKVLTRNKRYKRTSTEVADLLEAFLLPTGDPWAFDTLTSFPLEDEELEKIRIRCANLDSEFPPEIKGHFCGEKGLEVIRGYISQLRAAAKTGASK
;
A
#
# COMPACT_ATOMS: atom_id res chain seq x y z
N MET A 1 22.35 -44.27 -11.67
CA MET A 1 22.65 -42.97 -11.02
C MET A 1 22.57 -41.79 -11.99
N GLU A 2 23.08 -41.93 -13.23
CA GLU A 2 22.96 -40.95 -14.34
C GLU A 2 21.55 -40.33 -14.53
N PHE A 3 20.50 -41.15 -14.40
CA PHE A 3 19.12 -40.70 -14.59
C PHE A 3 18.67 -39.68 -13.53
N ILE A 4 19.06 -39.86 -12.27
CA ILE A 4 18.71 -38.94 -11.17
C ILE A 4 19.46 -37.62 -11.31
N LEU A 5 20.73 -37.66 -11.75
CA LEU A 5 21.55 -36.47 -11.96
C LEU A 5 20.94 -35.49 -12.99
N ARG A 6 20.24 -36.00 -14.00
CA ARG A 6 19.55 -35.18 -15.01
C ARG A 6 18.36 -34.38 -14.46
N PHE A 7 17.75 -34.84 -13.37
CA PHE A 7 16.61 -34.16 -12.74
C PHE A 7 17.00 -33.23 -11.59
N ILE A 8 18.24 -33.32 -11.08
CA ILE A 8 18.77 -32.39 -10.06
C ILE A 8 18.50 -30.92 -10.38
N PRO A 9 18.81 -30.39 -11.59
CA PRO A 9 18.57 -28.97 -11.88
C PRO A 9 17.07 -28.62 -11.85
N VAL A 10 16.21 -29.52 -12.32
CA VAL A 10 14.75 -29.32 -12.29
C VAL A 10 14.23 -29.30 -10.86
N ILE A 11 14.69 -30.22 -10.01
CA ILE A 11 14.32 -30.29 -8.59
C ILE A 11 14.77 -29.04 -7.85
N VAL A 12 16.00 -28.55 -8.13
CA VAL A 12 16.51 -27.31 -7.53
C VAL A 12 15.67 -26.10 -7.97
N ILE A 13 15.33 -25.98 -9.26
CA ILE A 13 14.48 -24.90 -9.76
C ILE A 13 13.09 -24.95 -9.11
N LEU A 14 12.46 -26.13 -9.04
CA LEU A 14 11.17 -26.29 -8.39
C LEU A 14 11.24 -25.95 -6.89
N GLY A 15 12.32 -26.34 -6.21
CA GLY A 15 12.59 -25.96 -4.83
C GLY A 15 12.74 -24.45 -4.63
N LEU A 16 13.45 -23.77 -5.53
CA LEU A 16 13.61 -22.30 -5.48
C LEU A 16 12.30 -21.56 -5.76
N VAL A 17 11.51 -22.03 -6.74
CA VAL A 17 10.18 -21.48 -7.02
C VAL A 17 9.25 -21.69 -5.83
N GLY A 18 9.24 -22.90 -5.25
CA GLY A 18 8.47 -23.21 -4.05
C GLY A 18 8.88 -22.33 -2.86
N ALA A 19 10.18 -22.18 -2.62
CA ALA A 19 10.72 -21.31 -1.57
C ALA A 19 10.35 -19.84 -1.80
N PHE A 20 10.37 -19.35 -3.05
CA PHE A 20 9.96 -17.98 -3.40
C PHE A 20 8.46 -17.75 -3.15
N VAL A 21 7.61 -18.72 -3.52
CA VAL A 21 6.17 -18.65 -3.25
C VAL A 21 5.91 -18.66 -1.73
N ILE A 22 6.53 -19.58 -0.99
CA ILE A 22 6.43 -19.66 0.47
C ILE A 22 6.93 -18.37 1.12
N PHE A 23 8.07 -17.84 0.68
CA PHE A 23 8.61 -16.58 1.17
C PHE A 23 7.64 -15.41 0.93
N LYS A 24 7.01 -15.33 -0.25
CA LYS A 24 5.99 -14.32 -0.53
C LYS A 24 4.74 -14.50 0.34
N VAL A 25 4.31 -15.73 0.61
CA VAL A 25 3.17 -16.02 1.51
C VAL A 25 3.50 -15.64 2.96
N LEU A 26 4.69 -16.00 3.44
CA LEU A 26 5.14 -15.72 4.81
C LEU A 26 5.35 -14.21 5.05
N THR A 27 5.84 -13.48 4.06
CA THR A 27 6.04 -12.03 4.15
C THR A 27 4.78 -11.21 3.88
N ARG A 28 3.76 -11.80 3.23
CA ARG A 28 2.49 -11.13 2.90
C ARG A 28 1.69 -10.66 4.12
N ASN A 29 1.92 -11.28 5.28
CA ASN A 29 1.03 -11.13 6.44
C ASN A 29 1.52 -10.11 7.47
N LYS A 30 2.65 -9.44 7.23
CA LYS A 30 3.11 -8.38 8.13
C LYS A 30 2.26 -7.14 7.91
N ARG A 31 1.30 -6.92 8.81
CA ARG A 31 0.50 -5.70 8.88
C ARG A 31 1.22 -4.68 9.74
N TYR A 32 1.08 -3.40 9.40
CA TYR A 32 1.76 -2.31 10.07
C TYR A 32 0.79 -1.51 10.93
N LYS A 33 1.21 -1.22 12.15
CA LYS A 33 0.47 -0.30 13.03
C LYS A 33 0.71 1.14 12.58
N ARG A 34 -0.37 1.84 12.26
CA ARG A 34 -0.41 3.27 11.93
C ARG A 34 -1.61 3.90 12.63
N THR A 35 -1.52 5.18 12.95
CA THR A 35 -2.62 5.99 13.49
C THR A 35 -3.33 6.76 12.38
N SER A 36 -4.57 7.22 12.64
CA SER A 36 -5.29 8.09 11.71
C SER A 36 -4.51 9.38 11.39
N THR A 37 -3.78 9.91 12.37
CA THR A 37 -2.91 11.09 12.18
C THR A 37 -1.77 10.80 11.21
N GLU A 38 -1.03 9.71 11.41
CA GLU A 38 0.08 9.35 10.51
C GLU A 38 -0.38 9.09 9.07
N VAL A 39 -1.55 8.45 8.89
CA VAL A 39 -2.12 8.25 7.55
C VAL A 39 -2.53 9.58 6.93
N ALA A 40 -3.15 10.49 7.70
CA ALA A 40 -3.48 11.82 7.21
C ALA A 40 -2.23 12.61 6.80
N ASP A 41 -1.16 12.56 7.60
CA ASP A 41 0.10 13.24 7.32
C ASP A 41 0.72 12.74 6.00
N LEU A 42 0.70 11.43 5.74
CA LEU A 42 1.19 10.86 4.48
C LEU A 42 0.35 11.29 3.27
N LEU A 43 -0.98 11.34 3.43
CA LEU A 43 -1.87 11.80 2.36
C LEU A 43 -1.73 13.30 2.10
N GLU A 44 -1.54 14.12 3.13
CA GLU A 44 -1.27 15.55 3.00
C GLU A 44 0.08 15.79 2.31
N ALA A 45 1.13 15.04 2.70
CA ALA A 45 2.43 15.10 2.06
C ALA A 45 2.36 14.77 0.57
N PHE A 46 1.55 13.80 0.17
CA PHE A 46 1.33 13.49 -1.24
C PHE A 46 0.71 14.64 -2.05
N LEU A 47 -0.17 15.44 -1.44
CA LEU A 47 -0.83 16.55 -2.12
C LEU A 47 0.05 17.81 -2.22
N LEU A 48 1.08 17.93 -1.39
CA LEU A 48 1.92 19.10 -1.33
C LEU A 48 3.12 18.98 -2.28
N PRO A 49 3.42 20.01 -3.09
CA PRO A 49 4.61 20.01 -3.98
C PRO A 49 5.95 19.86 -3.23
N THR A 50 5.96 20.22 -1.95
CA THR A 50 7.14 20.14 -1.06
C THR A 50 7.03 18.99 -0.05
N GLY A 51 6.01 18.13 -0.17
CA GLY A 51 5.85 16.97 0.69
C GLY A 51 6.81 15.84 0.32
N ASP A 52 6.86 14.81 1.16
CA ASP A 52 7.69 13.64 0.88
C ASP A 52 7.22 12.93 -0.40
N PRO A 53 8.05 12.85 -1.45
CA PRO A 53 7.68 12.24 -2.73
C PRO A 53 7.35 10.75 -2.61
N TRP A 54 7.79 10.09 -1.53
CA TRP A 54 7.54 8.68 -1.27
C TRP A 54 6.40 8.43 -0.27
N ALA A 55 5.72 9.47 0.21
CA ALA A 55 4.69 9.34 1.24
C ALA A 55 3.54 8.44 0.79
N PHE A 56 3.10 8.60 -0.46
CA PHE A 56 1.99 7.84 -1.02
C PHE A 56 2.36 6.37 -1.21
N ASP A 57 3.55 6.10 -1.75
CA ASP A 57 4.08 4.74 -1.88
C ASP A 57 4.26 4.08 -0.49
N THR A 58 4.76 4.84 0.48
CA THR A 58 4.92 4.40 1.88
C THR A 58 3.58 4.03 2.52
N LEU A 59 2.50 4.67 2.12
CA LEU A 59 1.15 4.32 2.56
C LEU A 59 0.63 3.08 1.83
N THR A 60 0.69 3.06 0.51
CA THR A 60 0.00 2.04 -0.31
C THR A 60 0.73 0.70 -0.37
N SER A 61 2.05 0.67 -0.11
CA SER A 61 2.89 -0.54 -0.26
C SER A 61 2.63 -1.64 0.77
N PHE A 62 2.16 -1.31 1.98
CA PHE A 62 2.07 -2.27 3.08
C PHE A 62 0.68 -2.30 3.72
N PRO A 63 0.11 -3.49 4.00
CA PRO A 63 -1.16 -3.61 4.72
C PRO A 63 -1.11 -2.98 6.11
N LEU A 64 -2.19 -2.34 6.52
CA LEU A 64 -2.34 -1.72 7.84
C LEU A 64 -3.10 -2.64 8.80
N GLU A 65 -2.79 -2.59 10.09
CA GLU A 65 -3.48 -3.40 11.12
C GLU A 65 -4.94 -2.96 11.33
N ASP A 66 -5.18 -1.64 11.37
CA ASP A 66 -6.52 -1.07 11.52
C ASP A 66 -7.35 -1.30 10.24
N GLU A 67 -8.53 -1.89 10.39
CA GLU A 67 -9.38 -2.25 9.26
C GLU A 67 -9.94 -1.05 8.49
N GLU A 68 -10.24 0.05 9.17
CA GLU A 68 -10.73 1.26 8.52
C GLU A 68 -9.61 1.96 7.76
N LEU A 69 -8.42 2.04 8.36
CA LEU A 69 -7.24 2.57 7.66
C LEU A 69 -6.84 1.69 6.47
N GLU A 70 -6.99 0.36 6.59
CA GLU A 70 -6.71 -0.57 5.50
C GLU A 70 -7.69 -0.39 4.33
N LYS A 71 -8.98 -0.17 4.60
CA LYS A 71 -9.96 0.15 3.54
C LYS A 71 -9.57 1.42 2.78
N ILE A 72 -9.14 2.46 3.52
CA ILE A 72 -8.66 3.71 2.92
C ILE A 72 -7.41 3.44 2.07
N ARG A 73 -6.43 2.71 2.60
CA ARG A 73 -5.20 2.35 1.88
C ARG A 73 -5.51 1.61 0.57
N ILE A 74 -6.36 0.57 0.63
CA ILE A 74 -6.73 -0.23 -0.55
C ILE A 74 -7.35 0.67 -1.61
N ARG A 75 -8.26 1.56 -1.23
CA ARG A 75 -8.88 2.45 -2.22
C ARG A 75 -7.89 3.45 -2.79
N CYS A 76 -7.06 4.08 -1.96
CA CYS A 76 -6.01 4.99 -2.41
C CYS A 76 -5.09 4.33 -3.44
N ALA A 77 -4.73 3.05 -3.24
CA ALA A 77 -3.90 2.27 -4.17
C ALA A 77 -4.57 1.99 -5.54
N ASN A 78 -5.89 2.18 -5.67
CA ASN A 78 -6.66 1.93 -6.89
C ASN A 78 -7.24 3.21 -7.52
N LEU A 79 -6.89 4.40 -7.00
CA LEU A 79 -7.48 5.66 -7.47
C LEU A 79 -7.11 6.00 -8.92
N ASP A 80 -5.96 5.54 -9.42
CA ASP A 80 -5.57 5.68 -10.82
C ASP A 80 -6.50 4.90 -11.76
N SER A 81 -7.03 3.77 -11.29
CA SER A 81 -7.98 2.94 -12.03
C SER A 81 -9.40 3.50 -11.95
N GLU A 82 -9.81 4.02 -10.77
CA GLU A 82 -11.13 4.66 -10.57
C GLU A 82 -11.20 6.03 -11.27
N PHE A 83 -10.12 6.81 -11.20
CA PHE A 83 -10.00 8.18 -11.69
C PHE A 83 -8.68 8.35 -12.45
N PRO A 84 -8.60 7.88 -13.70
CA PRO A 84 -7.38 7.96 -14.49
C PRO A 84 -6.81 9.38 -14.60
N PRO A 85 -5.47 9.53 -14.63
CA PRO A 85 -4.86 10.83 -14.76
C PRO A 85 -5.14 11.44 -16.13
N GLU A 86 -5.65 12.66 -16.14
CA GLU A 86 -5.88 13.46 -17.35
C GLU A 86 -4.57 14.10 -17.86
N ILE A 87 -3.60 14.28 -16.95
CA ILE A 87 -2.30 14.90 -17.22
C ILE A 87 -1.21 13.85 -17.08
N LYS A 88 -0.34 13.76 -18.10
CA LYS A 88 0.79 12.84 -18.10
C LYS A 88 1.70 13.07 -16.88
N GLY A 89 2.01 12.00 -16.17
CA GLY A 89 2.87 12.04 -14.98
C GLY A 89 2.13 12.27 -13.67
N HIS A 90 0.81 12.49 -13.69
CA HIS A 90 0.00 12.47 -12.48
C HIS A 90 -0.42 11.04 -12.15
N PHE A 91 -0.64 10.76 -10.86
CA PHE A 91 -1.11 9.45 -10.41
C PHE A 91 -2.59 9.23 -10.72
N CYS A 92 -3.46 10.19 -10.38
CA CYS A 92 -4.90 10.14 -10.64
C CYS A 92 -5.42 11.51 -11.11
N GLY A 93 -6.65 11.55 -11.64
CA GLY A 93 -7.33 12.78 -12.02
C GLY A 93 -7.83 13.58 -10.82
N GLU A 94 -8.38 14.77 -11.06
CA GLU A 94 -8.80 15.71 -9.99
C GLU A 94 -9.80 15.08 -9.01
N LYS A 95 -10.74 14.25 -9.50
CA LYS A 95 -11.69 13.51 -8.67
C LYS A 95 -10.99 12.54 -7.70
N GLY A 96 -9.88 11.93 -8.11
CA GLY A 96 -9.08 11.09 -7.22
C GLY A 96 -8.42 11.91 -6.11
N LEU A 97 -7.94 13.11 -6.43
CA LEU A 97 -7.40 14.05 -5.44
C LEU A 97 -8.48 14.52 -4.46
N GLU A 98 -9.71 14.75 -4.91
CA GLU A 98 -10.85 15.06 -4.04
C GLU A 98 -11.14 13.93 -3.04
N VAL A 99 -11.07 12.66 -3.49
CA VAL A 99 -11.21 11.51 -2.59
C VAL A 99 -10.14 11.51 -1.50
N ILE A 100 -8.88 11.81 -1.86
CA ILE A 100 -7.77 11.92 -0.89
C ILE A 100 -8.04 13.03 0.13
N ARG A 101 -8.47 14.22 -0.33
CA ARG A 101 -8.84 15.35 0.55
C ARG A 101 -9.99 14.98 1.50
N GLY A 102 -10.95 14.20 1.02
CA GLY A 102 -12.04 13.64 1.84
C GLY A 102 -11.53 12.73 2.96
N TYR A 103 -10.61 11.82 2.63
CA TYR A 103 -9.99 10.94 3.63
C TYR A 103 -9.17 11.70 4.66
N ILE A 104 -8.38 12.70 4.26
CA ILE A 104 -7.66 13.57 5.19
C ILE A 104 -8.63 14.18 6.21
N SER A 105 -9.75 14.74 5.73
CA SER A 105 -10.77 15.36 6.59
C SER A 105 -11.38 14.34 7.57
N GLN A 106 -11.72 13.15 7.09
CA GLN A 106 -12.26 12.06 7.91
C GLN A 106 -11.26 11.61 8.99
N LEU A 107 -10.00 11.41 8.61
CA LEU A 107 -8.94 10.94 9.50
C LEU A 107 -8.59 11.96 10.60
N ARG A 108 -8.54 13.25 10.24
CA ARG A 108 -8.33 14.34 11.20
C ARG A 108 -9.51 14.47 12.17
N ALA A 109 -10.74 14.24 11.72
CA ALA A 109 -11.91 14.22 12.60
C ALA A 109 -11.86 13.04 13.59
N ALA A 110 -11.53 11.84 13.11
CA ALA A 110 -11.38 10.65 13.94
C ALA A 110 -10.27 10.79 15.00
N ALA A 111 -9.13 11.39 14.63
CA ALA A 111 -8.03 11.66 15.56
C ALA A 111 -8.45 12.56 16.74
N LYS A 112 -9.30 13.57 16.48
CA LYS A 112 -9.85 14.44 17.54
C LYS A 112 -10.78 13.69 18.49
N THR A 113 -11.54 12.72 17.97
CA THR A 113 -12.48 11.92 18.80
C THR A 113 -11.75 10.87 19.63
N GLY A 114 -10.66 10.30 19.14
CA GLY A 114 -9.83 9.33 19.87
C GLY A 114 -8.98 9.95 20.99
N ALA A 115 -8.61 11.23 20.87
CA ALA A 115 -7.83 11.94 21.89
C ALA A 115 -8.63 12.40 23.12
N SER A 116 -9.96 12.27 23.10
CA SER A 116 -10.86 12.72 24.18
C SER A 116 -11.32 11.57 25.10
N LYS A 117 -10.68 10.41 25.04
CA LYS A 117 -11.05 9.22 25.80
C LYS A 117 -9.97 8.79 26.79
#